data_AF-A0AAJ0XFN5-F1
#
_entry.id   AF-A0AAJ0XFN5-F1
#
_cell.length_a   1.000
_cell.length_b   1.000
_cell.length_c   1.000
_cell.angle_alpha   90.00
_cell.angle_beta   90.00
_cell.angle_gamma   90.00
#
_symmetry.space_group_name_H-M   'P 1'
#
loop_
_entity.id
_entity.type
_entity.pdbx_description
1 polymer ?
#
loop_
_entity_poly.entity_id
_entity_poly.type
_entity_poly.pdbx_seq_one_letter_code
_entity_poly.pdbx_strand_id
1 'polypeptide(L)'
;MRASPLLAVSILFFALADLWLAFPQIDLAVASLFWTPEDNFAARGALWEQFMYHSIDKLLVVISLGLIGACALRVPIHRHASERFIGSVASRVTGRRLAFLLLLLALVPGLIVNTLFKEHWGRARPIQLEQFGGQRAFSPAFIVSDQGGGAFASGHVAAAAWLVAVPVVVCGVGSLWTGLALLYLLAMVLARMAAGAHFLSDALTSILLVWVGFLMLQRLLPLNAPIAAPIESPIKPQPKTREERTVR
;
A
#
# COMPACT_ATOMS: atom_id res chain seq x y z
N MET A 1 28.22 9.90 4.86
CA MET A 1 27.36 9.99 3.65
C MET A 1 26.03 9.30 3.97
N ARG A 2 24.88 9.99 3.86
CA ARG A 2 23.58 9.33 4.04
C ARG A 2 23.25 8.54 2.78
N ALA A 3 22.96 7.24 2.90
CA ALA A 3 22.55 6.43 1.76
C ALA A 3 21.31 7.03 1.09
N SER A 4 21.24 7.00 -0.23
CA SER A 4 20.01 7.44 -0.93
C SER A 4 18.82 6.56 -0.51
N PRO A 5 17.59 7.08 -0.40
CA PRO A 5 16.43 6.29 0.03
C PRO A 5 16.23 5.02 -0.79
N LEU A 6 16.45 5.07 -2.12
CA LEU A 6 16.38 3.87 -2.96
C LEU A 6 17.41 2.82 -2.53
N LEU A 7 18.66 3.23 -2.32
CA LEU A 7 19.70 2.31 -1.88
C LEU A 7 19.35 1.66 -0.53
N ALA A 8 18.85 2.45 0.42
CA ALA A 8 18.45 1.93 1.73
C ALA A 8 17.31 0.91 1.62
N VAL A 9 16.26 1.20 0.84
CA VAL A 9 15.13 0.28 0.65
C VAL A 9 15.55 -0.96 -0.14
N SER A 10 16.42 -0.83 -1.14
CA SER A 10 16.97 -1.98 -1.87
C SER A 10 17.83 -2.87 -0.98
N ILE A 11 18.69 -2.29 -0.12
CA ILE A 11 19.46 -3.06 0.87
C ILE A 11 18.50 -3.79 1.81
N LEU A 12 17.46 -3.12 2.30
CA LEU A 12 16.45 -3.74 3.16
C LEU A 12 15.74 -4.90 2.46
N PHE A 13 15.40 -4.76 1.17
CA PHE A 13 14.79 -5.81 0.37
C PHE A 13 15.68 -7.06 0.30
N PHE A 14 16.95 -6.91 -0.07
CA PHE A 14 17.87 -8.05 -0.15
C PHE A 14 18.18 -8.64 1.22
N ALA A 15 18.35 -7.81 2.25
CA ALA A 15 18.56 -8.29 3.61
C ALA A 15 17.38 -9.13 4.13
N LEU A 16 16.14 -8.71 3.84
CA LEU A 16 14.95 -9.49 4.20
C LEU A 16 14.81 -10.76 3.35
N ALA A 17 15.21 -10.71 2.08
CA ALA A 17 15.26 -11.91 1.23
C ALA A 17 16.24 -12.95 1.79
N ASP A 18 17.46 -12.52 2.14
CA ASP A 18 18.48 -13.38 2.74
C ASP A 18 18.01 -13.96 4.08
N LEU A 19 17.38 -13.12 4.91
CA LEU A 19 16.84 -13.55 6.21
C LEU A 19 15.78 -14.65 6.04
N TRP A 20 14.91 -14.56 5.03
CA TRP A 20 13.86 -15.54 4.79
C TRP A 20 14.35 -16.80 4.07
N LEU A 21 15.43 -16.69 3.30
CA LEU A 21 16.13 -17.85 2.76
C LEU A 21 16.88 -18.61 3.85
N ALA A 22 17.48 -17.90 4.81
CA ALA A 22 18.20 -18.50 5.93
C ALA A 22 17.28 -19.08 7.01
N PHE A 23 16.14 -18.42 7.28
CA PHE A 23 15.20 -18.80 8.34
C PHE A 23 13.74 -18.84 7.85
N PRO A 24 13.41 -19.69 6.86
CA PRO A 24 12.06 -19.71 6.27
C PRO A 24 10.96 -20.12 7.27
N GLN A 25 11.32 -20.72 8.41
CA GLN A 25 10.44 -21.15 9.48
C GLN A 25 9.78 -19.97 10.21
N ILE A 26 10.30 -18.75 10.06
CA ILE A 26 9.64 -17.53 10.54
C ILE A 26 8.22 -17.43 9.93
N ASP A 27 8.07 -17.76 8.66
CA ASP A 27 6.76 -17.73 8.00
C ASP A 27 5.78 -18.73 8.63
N LEU A 28 6.25 -19.94 8.96
CA LEU A 28 5.43 -20.95 9.63
C LEU A 28 5.09 -20.53 11.06
N ALA A 29 6.07 -20.02 11.82
CA ALA A 29 5.88 -19.58 13.21
C ALA A 29 4.91 -18.40 13.32
N VAL A 30 4.97 -17.47 12.37
CA VAL A 30 4.02 -16.33 12.34
C VAL A 30 2.64 -16.80 11.87
N ALA A 31 2.56 -17.68 10.86
CA ALA A 31 1.29 -18.21 10.40
C ALA A 31 0.56 -19.04 11.50
N SER A 32 1.30 -19.78 12.33
CA SER A 32 0.72 -20.56 13.42
C SER A 32 0.04 -19.70 14.50
N LEU A 33 0.37 -18.41 14.61
CA LEU A 33 -0.32 -17.49 15.53
C LEU A 33 -1.80 -17.28 15.16
N PHE A 34 -2.17 -17.54 13.90
CA PHE A 34 -3.52 -17.36 13.39
C PHE A 34 -4.28 -18.67 13.20
N TRP A 35 -3.64 -19.81 13.48
CA TRP A 35 -4.21 -21.13 13.25
C TRP A 35 -4.42 -21.89 14.56
N THR A 36 -5.59 -22.51 14.69
CA THR A 36 -5.89 -23.51 15.73
C THR A 36 -6.45 -24.79 15.11
N PRO A 37 -6.28 -25.96 15.75
CA PRO A 37 -6.88 -27.21 15.28
C PRO A 37 -8.41 -27.13 15.14
N GLU A 38 -9.07 -26.35 15.98
CA GLU A 38 -10.53 -26.24 16.05
C GLU A 38 -11.10 -25.28 14.98
N ASP A 39 -10.51 -24.08 14.86
CA ASP A 39 -11.05 -23.02 14.01
C ASP A 39 -10.29 -22.86 12.68
N ASN A 40 -9.23 -23.65 12.47
CA ASN A 40 -8.22 -23.40 11.43
C ASN A 40 -7.76 -21.94 11.49
N PHE A 41 -7.80 -21.22 10.36
CA PHE A 41 -7.53 -19.80 10.30
C PHE A 41 -8.78 -19.00 10.68
N ALA A 42 -8.90 -18.60 11.95
CA ALA A 42 -10.12 -18.05 12.54
C ALA A 42 -10.70 -16.81 11.82
N ALA A 43 -9.87 -16.02 11.14
CA ALA A 43 -10.35 -14.86 10.38
C ALA A 43 -10.93 -15.22 9.01
N ARG A 44 -10.71 -16.43 8.51
CA ARG A 44 -11.17 -16.85 7.19
C ARG A 44 -12.69 -16.79 7.13
N GLY A 45 -13.20 -15.91 6.25
CA GLY A 45 -14.64 -15.74 6.11
C GLY A 45 -15.28 -14.90 7.22
N ALA A 46 -14.51 -14.35 8.16
CA ALA A 46 -15.03 -13.35 9.09
C ALA A 46 -15.42 -12.08 8.32
N LEU A 47 -16.47 -11.38 8.78
CA LEU A 47 -17.01 -10.19 8.09
C LEU A 47 -15.95 -9.11 7.83
N TRP A 48 -15.06 -8.89 8.79
CA TRP A 48 -14.00 -7.89 8.68
C TRP A 48 -12.92 -8.31 7.67
N GLU A 49 -12.62 -9.60 7.57
CA GLU A 49 -11.66 -10.14 6.60
C GLU A 49 -12.22 -10.05 5.18
N GLN A 50 -13.48 -10.46 5.00
CA GLN A 50 -14.18 -10.33 3.72
C GLN A 50 -14.30 -8.87 3.29
N PHE A 51 -14.57 -7.97 4.24
CA PHE A 51 -14.60 -6.53 3.98
C PHE A 51 -13.24 -6.04 3.46
N MET A 52 -12.14 -6.40 4.12
CA MET A 52 -10.79 -6.09 3.63
C MET A 52 -10.57 -6.67 2.24
N TYR A 53 -10.79 -7.97 2.07
CA TYR A 53 -10.62 -8.71 0.81
C TYR A 53 -11.35 -8.06 -0.37
N HIS A 54 -12.61 -7.68 -0.21
CA HIS A 54 -13.41 -7.10 -1.30
C HIS A 54 -13.27 -5.57 -1.44
N SER A 55 -12.84 -4.87 -0.39
CA SER A 55 -12.69 -3.41 -0.45
C SER A 55 -11.56 -2.97 -1.36
N ILE A 56 -10.47 -3.75 -1.46
CA ILE A 56 -9.28 -3.31 -2.21
C ILE A 56 -9.59 -3.12 -3.70
N ASP A 57 -10.31 -4.06 -4.34
CA ASP A 57 -10.64 -3.98 -5.77
C ASP A 57 -11.49 -2.75 -6.07
N LYS A 58 -12.47 -2.47 -5.19
CA LYS A 58 -13.34 -1.29 -5.29
C LYS A 58 -12.54 0.00 -5.09
N LEU A 59 -11.66 0.04 -4.08
CA LEU A 59 -10.82 1.19 -3.79
C LEU A 59 -9.86 1.48 -4.94
N LEU A 60 -9.24 0.46 -5.55
CA LEU A 60 -8.38 0.64 -6.72
C LEU A 60 -9.14 1.32 -7.87
N VAL A 61 -10.34 0.84 -8.19
CA VAL A 61 -11.17 1.42 -9.27
C VAL A 61 -11.60 2.83 -8.92
N VAL A 62 -12.20 3.04 -7.75
CA VAL A 62 -12.73 4.34 -7.32
C VAL A 62 -11.62 5.39 -7.22
N ILE A 63 -10.47 5.05 -6.64
CA ILE A 63 -9.35 6.00 -6.52
C ILE A 63 -8.73 6.27 -7.89
N SER A 64 -8.56 5.27 -8.76
CA SER A 64 -8.02 5.49 -10.10
C SER A 64 -8.93 6.39 -10.94
N LEU A 65 -10.24 6.13 -10.96
CA LEU A 65 -11.22 6.98 -11.62
C LEU A 65 -11.27 8.38 -11.00
N GLY A 66 -11.18 8.47 -9.67
CA GLY A 66 -11.10 9.74 -8.94
C GLY A 66 -9.87 10.57 -9.32
N LEU A 67 -8.70 9.94 -9.47
CA LEU A 67 -7.47 10.60 -9.92
C LEU A 67 -7.59 11.08 -11.38
N ILE A 68 -8.17 10.27 -12.27
CA ILE A 68 -8.42 10.64 -13.67
C ILE A 68 -9.38 11.84 -13.73
N GLY A 69 -10.50 11.77 -12.99
CA GLY A 69 -11.47 12.86 -12.90
C GLY A 69 -10.86 14.14 -12.32
N ALA A 70 -10.08 14.02 -11.24
CA ALA A 70 -9.37 15.15 -10.63
C ALA A 70 -8.39 15.82 -11.61
N CYS A 71 -7.66 15.03 -12.40
CA CYS A 71 -6.77 15.54 -13.44
C CYS A 71 -7.55 16.25 -14.56
N ALA A 72 -8.68 15.70 -15.01
CA ALA A 72 -9.52 16.29 -16.05
C ALA A 72 -10.16 17.62 -15.61
N LEU A 73 -10.63 17.68 -14.35
CA LEU A 73 -11.28 18.87 -13.77
C LEU A 73 -10.29 19.97 -13.35
N ARG A 74 -8.98 19.71 -13.38
CA ARG A 74 -7.95 20.70 -13.05
C ARG A 74 -8.05 21.97 -13.90
N VAL A 75 -8.30 21.82 -15.21
CA VAL A 75 -8.35 22.95 -16.16
C VAL A 75 -9.55 23.89 -15.91
N PRO A 76 -10.80 23.39 -15.76
CA PRO A 76 -11.94 24.26 -15.44
C PRO A 76 -11.88 24.87 -14.03
N ILE A 77 -11.37 24.14 -13.03
CA ILE A 77 -11.28 24.63 -11.63
C ILE A 77 -10.22 25.73 -11.50
N HIS A 78 -9.09 25.64 -12.22
CA HIS A 78 -8.11 26.73 -12.22
C HIS A 78 -8.68 28.04 -12.80
N ARG A 79 -9.76 27.96 -13.59
CA ARG A 79 -10.46 29.14 -14.13
C ARG A 79 -11.55 29.68 -13.20
N HIS A 80 -12.06 28.86 -12.29
CA HIS A 80 -13.08 29.22 -11.30
C HIS A 80 -12.55 28.86 -9.90
N ALA A 81 -11.79 29.77 -9.30
CA ALA A 81 -11.02 29.61 -8.06
C ALA A 81 -11.91 29.30 -6.83
N SER A 82 -12.47 28.10 -6.78
CA SER A 82 -13.23 27.57 -5.65
C SER A 82 -12.27 26.89 -4.67
N GLU A 83 -12.09 27.48 -3.49
CA GLU A 83 -11.25 26.96 -2.39
C GLU A 83 -11.84 25.74 -1.66
N ARG A 84 -12.78 25.01 -2.28
CA ARG A 84 -13.35 23.79 -1.70
C ARG A 84 -12.33 22.66 -1.73
N PHE A 85 -12.43 21.71 -0.79
CA PHE A 85 -11.54 20.55 -0.68
C PHE A 85 -11.29 19.83 -2.02
N ILE A 86 -12.35 19.64 -2.82
CA ILE A 86 -12.28 19.01 -4.16
C ILE A 86 -11.38 19.82 -5.11
N GLY A 87 -11.45 21.15 -5.08
CA GLY A 87 -10.59 22.02 -5.89
C GLY A 87 -9.12 21.98 -5.47
N SER A 88 -8.86 21.86 -4.16
CA SER A 88 -7.50 21.71 -3.60
C SER A 88 -6.86 20.37 -3.97
N VAL A 89 -7.63 19.28 -4.02
CA VAL A 89 -7.13 17.97 -4.47
C VAL A 89 -6.93 17.95 -6.00
N ALA A 90 -7.90 18.44 -6.77
CA ALA A 90 -7.81 18.48 -8.24
C ALA A 90 -6.61 19.32 -8.73
N SER A 91 -6.31 20.44 -8.06
CA SER A 91 -5.13 21.27 -8.38
C SER A 91 -3.80 20.57 -8.07
N ARG A 92 -3.79 19.54 -7.21
CA ARG A 92 -2.60 18.75 -6.86
C ARG A 92 -2.38 17.54 -7.77
N VAL A 93 -3.41 17.06 -8.48
CA VAL A 93 -3.28 15.96 -9.43
C VAL A 93 -2.90 16.51 -10.81
N THR A 94 -1.61 16.57 -11.10
CA THR A 94 -1.10 16.89 -12.46
C THR A 94 -1.16 15.64 -13.35
N GLY A 95 -1.17 15.80 -14.67
CA GLY A 95 -1.03 14.68 -15.60
C GLY A 95 0.21 13.83 -15.35
N ARG A 96 1.30 14.45 -14.88
CA ARG A 96 2.53 13.75 -14.47
C ARG A 96 2.37 12.92 -13.21
N ARG A 97 1.69 13.44 -12.18
CA ARG A 97 1.37 12.69 -10.95
C ARG A 97 0.38 11.56 -11.22
N LEU A 98 -0.61 11.79 -12.08
CA LEU A 98 -1.53 10.76 -12.54
C LEU A 98 -0.77 9.65 -13.28
N ALA A 99 0.03 10.00 -14.28
CA ALA A 99 0.84 9.03 -15.03
C ALA A 99 1.77 8.25 -14.10
N PHE A 100 2.44 8.91 -13.16
CA PHE A 100 3.28 8.28 -12.16
C PHE A 100 2.51 7.21 -11.36
N LEU A 101 1.35 7.56 -10.79
CA LEU A 101 0.57 6.65 -9.96
C LEU A 101 0.00 5.48 -10.77
N LEU A 102 -0.52 5.73 -11.97
CA LEU A 102 -1.05 4.68 -12.84
C LEU A 102 0.05 3.74 -13.35
N LEU A 103 1.23 4.28 -13.71
CA LEU A 103 2.38 3.47 -14.09
C LEU A 103 2.87 2.61 -12.92
N LEU A 104 2.92 3.17 -11.70
CA LEU A 104 3.30 2.39 -10.52
C LEU A 104 2.30 1.23 -10.27
N LEU A 105 1.00 1.49 -10.38
CA LEU A 105 -0.05 0.48 -10.24
C LEU A 105 0.08 -0.62 -11.29
N ALA A 106 0.27 -0.24 -12.55
CA ALA A 106 0.36 -1.16 -13.67
C ALA A 106 1.64 -2.01 -13.61
N LEU A 107 2.79 -1.40 -13.33
CA LEU A 107 4.08 -2.09 -13.35
C LEU A 107 4.27 -3.00 -12.14
N VAL A 108 3.95 -2.55 -10.93
CA VAL A 108 4.30 -3.31 -9.73
C VAL A 108 3.15 -4.24 -9.29
N PRO A 109 2.00 -3.77 -8.76
CA PRO A 109 0.89 -4.66 -8.45
C PRO A 109 0.36 -5.46 -9.66
N GLY A 110 0.19 -4.81 -10.81
CA GLY A 110 -0.35 -5.44 -12.03
C GLY A 110 0.61 -6.47 -12.62
N LEU A 111 1.72 -6.00 -13.19
CA LEU A 111 2.64 -6.84 -13.94
C LEU A 111 3.54 -7.69 -13.03
N ILE A 112 4.32 -7.09 -12.14
CA ILE A 112 5.32 -7.84 -11.35
C ILE A 112 4.66 -8.79 -10.36
N VAL A 113 3.73 -8.30 -9.53
CA VAL A 113 3.17 -9.11 -8.45
C VAL A 113 2.10 -10.07 -8.96
N ASN A 114 1.09 -9.58 -9.67
CA ASN A 114 -0.04 -10.42 -10.09
C ASN A 114 0.24 -11.26 -11.33
N THR A 115 0.96 -10.76 -12.34
CA THR A 115 1.23 -11.54 -13.56
C THR A 115 2.50 -12.37 -13.43
N LEU A 116 3.64 -11.78 -13.05
CA LEU A 116 4.89 -12.53 -13.00
C LEU A 116 4.94 -13.47 -11.80
N PHE A 117 4.78 -12.98 -10.57
CA PHE A 117 4.98 -13.85 -9.40
C PHE A 117 3.79 -14.78 -9.17
N LYS A 118 2.59 -14.25 -9.03
CA LYS A 118 1.43 -15.04 -8.59
C LYS A 118 1.11 -16.23 -9.51
N GLU A 119 1.36 -16.11 -10.81
CA GLU A 119 1.10 -17.18 -11.79
C GLU A 119 2.24 -18.19 -11.91
N HIS A 120 3.48 -17.82 -11.55
CA HIS A 120 4.67 -18.62 -11.86
C HIS A 120 5.47 -19.08 -10.64
N TRP A 121 5.17 -18.59 -9.43
CA TRP A 121 5.97 -18.92 -8.24
C TRP A 121 5.66 -20.30 -7.63
N GLY A 122 4.41 -20.76 -7.78
CA GLY A 122 3.96 -22.08 -7.33
C GLY A 122 4.01 -22.34 -5.82
N ARG A 123 4.21 -21.30 -5.01
CA ARG A 123 4.20 -21.37 -3.54
C ARG A 123 2.78 -21.54 -3.03
N ALA A 124 2.56 -22.62 -2.27
CA ALA A 124 1.31 -22.88 -1.57
C ALA A 124 1.04 -21.84 -0.45
N ARG A 125 -0.23 -21.55 -0.18
CA ARG A 125 -0.66 -20.66 0.91
C ARG A 125 -0.59 -21.36 2.27
N PRO A 126 -0.49 -20.63 3.40
CA PRO A 126 -0.54 -21.23 4.74
C PRO A 126 -1.68 -22.24 4.90
N ILE A 127 -2.89 -21.87 4.51
CA ILE A 127 -4.07 -22.74 4.65
C ILE A 127 -4.05 -24.03 3.83
N GLN A 128 -3.12 -24.14 2.88
CA GLN A 128 -2.97 -25.33 2.04
C GLN A 128 -1.91 -26.28 2.60
N LEU A 129 -1.15 -25.87 3.61
CA LEU A 129 -0.02 -26.64 4.12
C LEU A 129 -0.43 -27.75 5.07
N GLU A 130 0.29 -28.88 5.02
CA GLU A 130 0.12 -30.01 5.95
C GLU A 130 0.19 -29.59 7.42
N GLN A 131 1.10 -28.65 7.76
CA GLN A 131 1.26 -28.10 9.12
C GLN A 131 -0.01 -27.41 9.65
N PHE A 132 -0.91 -27.00 8.75
CA PHE A 132 -2.14 -26.27 9.06
C PHE A 132 -3.40 -27.02 8.58
N GLY A 133 -3.31 -28.36 8.47
CA GLY A 133 -4.44 -29.23 8.10
C GLY A 133 -4.69 -29.35 6.59
N GLY A 134 -3.78 -28.85 5.76
CA GLY A 134 -3.80 -28.98 4.31
C GLY A 134 -3.04 -30.21 3.79
N GLN A 135 -2.62 -30.15 2.52
CA GLN A 135 -2.00 -31.28 1.79
C GLN A 135 -0.76 -30.88 0.97
N ARG A 136 -0.35 -29.61 1.02
CA ARG A 136 0.81 -29.09 0.28
C ARG A 136 2.02 -28.98 1.20
N ALA A 137 3.21 -29.15 0.65
CA ALA A 137 4.44 -28.91 1.38
C ALA A 137 4.77 -27.42 1.47
N PHE A 138 5.45 -27.04 2.54
CA PHE A 138 6.00 -25.70 2.69
C PHE A 138 7.18 -25.47 1.73
N SER A 139 7.27 -24.27 1.17
CA SER A 139 8.43 -23.80 0.38
C SER A 139 8.87 -22.42 0.93
N PRO A 140 10.14 -22.01 0.81
CA PRO A 140 10.60 -20.65 1.16
C PRO A 140 10.19 -19.55 0.16
N ALA A 141 10.18 -18.28 0.60
CA ALA A 141 9.53 -17.19 -0.14
C ALA A 141 10.20 -16.86 -1.48
N PHE A 142 11.52 -16.92 -1.52
CA PHE A 142 12.31 -16.59 -2.71
C PHE A 142 12.75 -17.83 -3.50
N ILE A 143 12.07 -18.97 -3.29
CA ILE A 143 12.32 -20.23 -4.00
C ILE A 143 11.06 -20.58 -4.79
N VAL A 144 11.21 -20.76 -6.10
CA VAL A 144 10.14 -21.24 -6.98
C VAL A 144 9.81 -22.68 -6.61
N SER A 145 8.51 -22.98 -6.55
CA SER A 145 7.98 -24.22 -6.01
C SER A 145 7.03 -24.90 -6.99
N ASP A 146 6.91 -26.21 -6.90
CA ASP A 146 5.96 -27.03 -7.66
C ASP A 146 4.69 -27.35 -6.86
N GLN A 147 4.58 -26.80 -5.64
CA GLN A 147 3.48 -27.10 -4.72
C GLN A 147 2.13 -26.56 -5.19
N GLY A 148 2.11 -25.74 -6.24
CA GLY A 148 0.90 -25.14 -6.78
C GLY A 148 0.34 -24.07 -5.85
N GLY A 149 -0.05 -22.95 -6.45
CA GLY A 149 -0.60 -21.81 -5.71
C GLY A 149 0.08 -20.50 -6.07
N GLY A 150 -0.50 -19.41 -5.58
CA GLY A 150 -0.05 -18.04 -5.82
C GLY A 150 0.01 -17.27 -4.51
N ALA A 151 0.73 -17.81 -3.52
CA ALA A 151 0.97 -17.13 -2.25
C ALA A 151 2.00 -15.99 -2.42
N PHE A 152 3.09 -16.22 -3.16
CA PHE A 152 4.15 -15.24 -3.32
C PHE A 152 4.06 -14.51 -4.68
N ALA A 153 4.12 -13.18 -4.72
CA ALA A 153 3.93 -12.23 -3.62
C ALA A 153 2.44 -11.86 -3.44
N SER A 154 2.08 -11.16 -2.37
CA SER A 154 0.67 -10.83 -2.12
C SER A 154 0.17 -9.65 -2.96
N GLY A 155 -0.71 -9.92 -3.93
CA GLY A 155 -1.34 -8.89 -4.76
C GLY A 155 -2.21 -7.90 -3.98
N HIS A 156 -2.93 -8.35 -2.96
CA HIS A 156 -3.78 -7.48 -2.12
C HIS A 156 -2.93 -6.48 -1.33
N VAL A 157 -1.81 -6.96 -0.77
CA VAL A 157 -0.87 -6.12 -0.03
C VAL A 157 -0.14 -5.15 -0.98
N ALA A 158 0.23 -5.59 -2.18
CA ALA A 158 0.83 -4.70 -3.19
C ALA A 158 -0.14 -3.58 -3.61
N ALA A 159 -1.40 -3.92 -3.84
CA ALA A 159 -2.45 -2.93 -4.11
C ALA A 159 -2.66 -1.96 -2.94
N ALA A 160 -2.68 -2.45 -1.70
CA ALA A 160 -2.79 -1.60 -0.52
C ALA A 160 -1.56 -0.70 -0.32
N ALA A 161 -0.36 -1.18 -0.64
CA ALA A 161 0.86 -0.37 -0.62
C ALA A 161 0.81 0.74 -1.69
N TRP A 162 0.25 0.46 -2.87
CA TRP A 162 -0.03 1.49 -3.87
C TRP A 162 -1.02 2.54 -3.36
N LEU A 163 -2.07 2.14 -2.62
CA LEU A 163 -2.99 3.09 -1.99
C LEU A 163 -2.29 4.04 -1.01
N VAL A 164 -1.17 3.65 -0.39
CA VAL A 164 -0.34 4.56 0.42
C VAL A 164 0.44 5.55 -0.46
N ALA A 165 0.91 5.11 -1.63
CA ALA A 165 1.64 5.99 -2.56
C ALA A 165 0.76 7.16 -3.07
N VAL A 166 -0.55 6.96 -3.21
CA VAL A 166 -1.50 7.99 -3.68
C VAL A 166 -1.48 9.26 -2.80
N PRO A 167 -1.82 9.22 -1.49
CA PRO A 167 -1.75 10.39 -0.64
C PRO A 167 -0.31 10.86 -0.40
N VAL A 168 0.71 10.00 -0.49
CA VAL A 168 2.11 10.45 -0.43
C VAL A 168 2.44 11.40 -1.58
N VAL A 169 1.98 11.09 -2.80
CA VAL A 169 2.19 11.92 -3.99
C VAL A 169 1.29 13.16 -4.01
N VAL A 170 0.03 13.03 -3.58
CA VAL A 170 -0.98 14.09 -3.70
C VAL A 170 -1.00 15.01 -2.49
N CYS A 171 -0.94 14.45 -1.29
CA CYS A 171 -1.14 15.13 0.01
C CYS A 171 0.14 15.26 0.84
N GLY A 172 1.13 14.40 0.60
CA GLY A 172 2.41 14.36 1.30
C GLY A 172 2.52 13.28 2.39
N VAL A 173 3.76 12.92 2.72
CA VAL A 173 4.09 11.84 3.68
C VAL A 173 3.50 12.04 5.07
N GLY A 174 3.44 13.29 5.57
CA GLY A 174 2.92 13.62 6.90
C GLY A 174 1.42 13.89 6.95
N SER A 175 0.68 13.66 5.85
CA SER A 175 -0.76 13.94 5.81
C SER A 175 -1.57 12.88 6.57
N LEU A 176 -2.70 13.27 7.14
CA LEU A 176 -3.66 12.34 7.75
C LEU A 176 -4.06 11.22 6.78
N TRP A 177 -4.23 11.54 5.49
CA TRP A 177 -4.59 10.57 4.46
C TRP A 177 -3.53 9.50 4.24
N THR A 178 -2.24 9.86 4.35
CA THR A 178 -1.14 8.88 4.33
C THR A 178 -1.20 7.98 5.56
N GLY A 179 -1.49 8.54 6.74
CA GLY A 179 -1.69 7.76 7.97
C GLY A 179 -2.85 6.77 7.86
N LEU A 180 -4.00 7.20 7.33
CA LEU A 180 -5.16 6.33 7.10
C LEU A 180 -4.88 5.23 6.07
N ALA A 181 -4.16 5.55 4.99
CA ALA A 181 -3.77 4.55 3.99
C ALA A 181 -2.78 3.52 4.58
N LEU A 182 -1.84 3.96 5.42
CA LEU A 182 -0.93 3.07 6.16
C LEU A 182 -1.69 2.16 7.11
N LEU A 183 -2.67 2.68 7.85
CA LEU A 183 -3.53 1.88 8.72
C LEU A 183 -4.29 0.82 7.91
N TYR A 184 -4.84 1.20 6.76
CA TYR A 184 -5.51 0.27 5.85
C TYR A 184 -4.55 -0.80 5.32
N LEU A 185 -3.31 -0.45 4.95
CA LEU A 185 -2.29 -1.42 4.55
C LEU A 185 -1.99 -2.42 5.67
N LEU A 186 -1.80 -1.96 6.90
CA LEU A 186 -1.55 -2.85 8.05
C LEU A 186 -2.75 -3.77 8.32
N ALA A 187 -3.97 -3.25 8.25
CA ALA A 187 -5.19 -4.03 8.37
C ALA A 187 -5.32 -5.07 7.25
N MET A 188 -4.93 -4.72 6.02
CA MET A 188 -4.90 -5.65 4.89
C MET A 188 -3.88 -6.78 5.10
N VAL A 189 -2.66 -6.45 5.51
CA VAL A 189 -1.64 -7.46 5.84
C VAL A 189 -2.17 -8.43 6.89
N LEU A 190 -2.74 -7.90 7.98
CA LEU A 190 -3.34 -8.70 9.05
C LEU A 190 -4.47 -9.59 8.52
N ALA A 191 -5.41 -9.04 7.73
CA ALA A 191 -6.53 -9.80 7.17
C ALA A 191 -6.05 -10.98 6.32
N ARG A 192 -5.05 -10.75 5.46
CA ARG A 192 -4.53 -11.79 4.56
C ARG A 192 -3.75 -12.88 5.31
N MET A 193 -3.01 -12.52 6.34
CA MET A 193 -2.28 -13.48 7.18
C MET A 193 -3.25 -14.28 8.06
N ALA A 194 -4.19 -13.59 8.71
CA ALA A 194 -5.16 -14.21 9.60
C ALA A 194 -6.14 -15.14 8.87
N ALA A 195 -6.39 -14.92 7.57
CA ALA A 195 -7.16 -15.81 6.71
C ALA A 195 -6.37 -17.04 6.22
N GLY A 196 -5.07 -17.13 6.55
CA GLY A 196 -4.16 -18.15 6.02
C GLY A 196 -3.89 -18.02 4.52
N ALA A 197 -4.09 -16.81 3.97
CA ALA A 197 -3.96 -16.56 2.53
C ALA A 197 -2.54 -16.22 2.09
N HIS A 198 -1.73 -15.62 2.99
CA HIS A 198 -0.37 -15.18 2.71
C HIS A 198 0.50 -15.29 3.96
N PHE A 199 1.79 -15.54 3.75
CA PHE A 199 2.83 -15.47 4.77
C PHE A 199 3.31 -14.02 4.99
N LEU A 200 4.07 -13.81 6.07
CA LEU A 200 4.66 -12.52 6.37
C LEU A 200 5.66 -12.07 5.28
N SER A 201 6.48 -12.99 4.75
CA SER A 201 7.32 -12.73 3.57
C SER A 201 6.54 -12.16 2.41
N ASP A 202 5.45 -12.83 2.03
CA ASP A 202 4.66 -12.49 0.85
C ASP A 202 4.17 -11.05 0.96
N ALA A 203 3.77 -10.62 2.17
CA ALA A 203 3.30 -9.29 2.47
C ALA A 203 4.43 -8.25 2.46
N LEU A 204 5.53 -8.49 3.20
CA LEU A 204 6.66 -7.55 3.27
C LEU A 204 7.33 -7.37 1.90
N THR A 205 7.47 -8.46 1.14
CA THR A 205 8.01 -8.42 -0.23
C THR A 205 7.14 -7.53 -1.11
N SER A 206 5.82 -7.70 -1.11
CA SER A 206 4.91 -6.84 -1.87
C SER A 206 5.03 -5.37 -1.50
N ILE A 207 5.14 -5.04 -0.21
CA ILE A 207 5.33 -3.65 0.26
C ILE A 207 6.63 -3.10 -0.31
N LEU A 208 7.74 -3.84 -0.15
CA LEU A 208 9.05 -3.38 -0.59
C LEU A 208 9.15 -3.24 -2.11
N LEU A 209 8.58 -4.16 -2.88
CA LEU A 209 8.56 -4.06 -4.35
C LEU A 209 7.86 -2.78 -4.79
N VAL A 210 6.72 -2.43 -4.18
CA VAL A 210 6.00 -1.18 -4.50
C VAL A 210 6.85 0.04 -4.16
N TRP A 211 7.55 0.06 -3.01
CA TRP A 211 8.37 1.19 -2.62
C TRP A 211 9.70 1.29 -3.39
N VAL A 212 10.32 0.17 -3.76
CA VAL A 212 11.45 0.15 -4.71
C VAL A 212 10.98 0.71 -6.05
N GLY A 213 9.87 0.21 -6.59
CA GLY A 213 9.29 0.68 -7.85
C GLY A 213 8.91 2.15 -7.80
N PHE A 214 8.35 2.63 -6.69
CA PHE A 214 8.04 4.03 -6.45
C PHE A 214 9.30 4.90 -6.55
N LEU A 215 10.36 4.53 -5.82
CA LEU A 215 11.61 5.30 -5.77
C LEU A 215 12.38 5.24 -7.09
N MET A 216 12.34 4.11 -7.81
CA MET A 216 12.88 3.99 -9.16
C MET A 216 12.13 4.88 -10.14
N LEU A 217 10.80 4.79 -10.14
CA LEU A 217 9.96 5.62 -11.02
C LEU A 217 10.11 7.10 -10.68
N GLN A 218 10.34 7.47 -9.42
CA GLN A 218 10.56 8.86 -9.03
C GLN A 218 11.86 9.43 -9.62
N ARG A 219 12.89 8.60 -9.81
CA ARG A 219 14.12 9.01 -10.51
C ARG A 219 13.89 9.21 -12.01
N LEU A 220 13.08 8.37 -12.64
CA LEU A 220 12.79 8.43 -14.08
C LEU A 220 11.76 9.52 -14.43
N LEU A 221 10.77 9.71 -13.56
CA LEU A 221 9.70 10.69 -13.69
C LEU A 221 9.64 11.59 -12.44
N PRO A 222 10.61 12.51 -12.25
CA PRO A 222 10.63 13.43 -11.11
C PRO A 222 9.30 14.17 -10.96
N LEU A 223 8.73 14.17 -9.77
CA LEU A 223 7.50 14.91 -9.48
C LEU A 223 7.88 16.36 -9.16
N ASN A 224 7.86 17.24 -10.17
CA ASN A 224 8.20 18.65 -9.99
C ASN A 224 7.14 19.36 -9.11
N ALA A 225 7.63 20.25 -8.25
CA ALA A 225 6.97 21.03 -7.19
C ALA A 225 6.86 20.32 -5.82
N PRO A 226 7.26 21.00 -4.72
CA PRO A 226 7.08 20.50 -3.36
C PRO A 226 5.61 20.15 -3.12
N ILE A 227 5.36 19.14 -2.30
CA ILE A 227 4.08 18.94 -1.63
C ILE A 227 3.72 20.30 -1.01
N ALA A 228 2.70 20.98 -1.54
CA ALA A 228 2.22 22.23 -0.96
C ALA A 228 2.02 21.99 0.54
N ALA A 229 2.57 22.89 1.36
CA ALA A 229 2.58 22.80 2.82
C ALA A 229 1.20 22.37 3.36
N PRO A 230 1.16 21.71 4.54
CA PRO A 230 -0.11 21.36 5.19
C PRO A 230 -1.04 22.56 5.13
N ILE A 231 -2.31 22.32 4.81
CA ILE A 231 -3.34 23.36 4.84
C ILE A 231 -3.25 23.98 6.23
N GLU A 232 -2.68 25.19 6.36
CA GLU A 232 -2.73 25.93 7.61
C GLU A 232 -4.20 26.01 7.99
N SER A 233 -4.53 25.58 9.20
CA SER A 233 -5.90 25.66 9.68
C SER A 233 -6.35 27.11 9.60
N PRO A 234 -7.57 27.42 9.12
CA PRO A 234 -8.05 28.79 8.99
C PRO A 234 -8.36 29.47 10.34
N ILE A 235 -7.79 29.00 11.45
CA ILE A 235 -8.12 29.49 12.79
C ILE A 235 -6.84 29.70 13.59
N LYS A 236 -6.12 30.78 13.27
CA LYS A 236 -5.56 31.61 14.34
C LYS A 236 -6.55 32.75 14.58
N PRO A 237 -7.22 32.81 15.75
CA PRO A 237 -7.93 34.02 16.09
C PRO A 237 -6.89 35.15 16.14
N GLN A 238 -7.12 36.19 15.34
CA GLN A 238 -6.40 37.46 15.47
C GLN A 238 -6.49 37.89 16.94
N PRO A 239 -5.36 38.21 17.61
CA PRO A 239 -5.45 38.77 18.95
C PRO A 239 -6.24 40.07 18.85
N LYS A 240 -7.41 40.11 19.49
CA LYS A 240 -8.25 41.32 19.56
C LYS A 240 -7.37 42.48 20.04
N THR A 241 -7.30 43.54 19.26
CA THR A 241 -6.67 44.80 19.68
C THR A 241 -7.39 45.33 20.91
N ARG A 242 -6.61 45.95 21.80
CA ARG A 242 -6.99 46.36 23.16
C ARG A 242 -8.15 47.36 23.24
N GLU A 243 -8.66 47.86 22.11
CA GLU A 243 -9.72 48.87 22.02
C GLU A 243 -11.13 48.30 22.21
N GLU A 244 -11.38 47.00 21.99
CA GLU A 244 -12.72 46.41 22.15
C GLU A 244 -13.15 46.14 23.61
N ARG A 245 -12.29 46.43 24.61
CA ARG A 245 -12.57 46.09 26.02
C ARG A 245 -13.20 47.21 26.85
N THR A 246 -13.38 48.41 26.28
CA THR A 246 -13.74 49.61 27.03
C THR A 246 -15.17 50.13 26.82
N VAL A 247 -16.03 49.37 26.14
CA VAL A 247 -17.45 49.73 26.02
C VAL A 247 -18.33 48.56 26.44
N ARG A 248 -18.37 48.30 27.74
CA ARG A 248 -19.52 47.72 28.44
C ARG A 248 -19.59 48.29 29.85
#